data_AF-A0A5A8EJB6-F1
#
_entry.id   AF-A0A5A8EJB6-F1
#
_cell.length_a   1.000
_cell.length_b   1.000
_cell.length_c   1.000
_cell.angle_alpha   90.00
_cell.angle_beta   90.00
_cell.angle_gamma   90.00
#
_symmetry.space_group_name_H-M   'P 1'
#
loop_
_entity.id
_entity.type
_entity.pdbx_description
1 polymer ?
#
loop_
_entity_poly.entity_id
_entity_poly.type
_entity_poly.pdbx_seq_one_letter_code
_entity_poly.pdbx_strand_id
1 'polypeptide(L)'
;MTSRARVSGLSAPHKPVVRCQDMRCRLALSISDLPFDANRWVEDLFRTAPPGVDTARLLEECEGSVERSDAAAFVETVSAVAMPMSGVRLPLCDSCVGPAAVSRDRVLRQLRNTRSHLSALVKAAAASDDAAGGQATPGAATLPELHAVGEAAEASAEQEEVRTLTAAVLGARRRLAAARERREAAAKRRAAASRRRSALLRGLESARTSLGEELLDTRTFGQGASLSRAALEDLRCRRMLDEGFRIARTGPFATINGCRLGRTAREPVSWPEINAALGHTALLVATLIKHLDLVLSTHRIIPMGSFARICPHGGNERNAMVLHFDGGFFAQSRLNNALRGLAACVLEIQRSIADKLTLPFRISDSCETVGGLPLQLQLGTKEEEWTTAMRNLLTSLKWIQAWALAQ
;
A
#
# COMPACT_ATOMS: atom_id res chain seq x y z
N MET A 1 31.71 -54.41 -28.23
CA MET A 1 30.91 -53.91 -27.09
C MET A 1 30.42 -52.52 -27.42
N THR A 2 29.11 -52.35 -27.36
CA THR A 2 28.32 -51.22 -27.85
C THR A 2 28.57 -49.91 -27.10
N SER A 3 28.72 -48.80 -27.82
CA SER A 3 28.46 -47.46 -27.26
C SER A 3 27.69 -46.63 -28.29
N ARG A 4 26.49 -46.22 -27.89
CA ARG A 4 25.49 -45.47 -28.66
C ARG A 4 25.80 -43.97 -28.63
N ALA A 5 25.64 -43.37 -29.81
CA ALA A 5 25.01 -42.08 -30.10
C ALA A 5 25.51 -40.78 -29.42
N ARG A 6 25.82 -39.79 -30.26
CA ARG A 6 25.24 -38.43 -30.19
C ARG A 6 25.53 -37.64 -31.47
N VAL A 7 24.49 -37.42 -32.26
CA VAL A 7 24.49 -36.49 -33.39
C VAL A 7 23.97 -35.15 -32.89
N SER A 8 24.88 -34.18 -32.92
CA SER A 8 24.74 -32.74 -33.13
C SER A 8 23.58 -31.98 -32.47
N GLY A 9 23.98 -31.08 -31.56
CA GLY A 9 23.18 -29.95 -31.14
C GLY A 9 22.91 -28.96 -32.27
N LEU A 10 21.73 -28.35 -32.19
CA LEU A 10 21.44 -27.06 -32.77
C LEU A 10 20.98 -26.17 -31.61
N SER A 11 21.87 -25.25 -31.25
CA SER A 11 21.64 -24.13 -30.35
C SER A 11 20.49 -23.27 -30.89
N ALA A 12 19.42 -23.10 -30.11
CA ALA A 12 18.43 -22.06 -30.35
C ALA A 12 18.80 -20.81 -29.52
N PRO A 13 18.61 -19.59 -30.07
CA PRO A 13 19.19 -18.36 -29.54
C PRO A 13 18.54 -17.96 -28.21
N HIS A 14 19.37 -17.60 -27.23
CA HIS A 14 18.96 -16.85 -26.05
C HIS A 14 18.25 -15.57 -26.48
N LYS A 15 16.92 -15.52 -26.35
CA LYS A 15 16.18 -14.26 -26.43
C LYS A 15 16.51 -13.42 -25.20
N PRO A 16 16.75 -12.10 -25.35
CA PRO A 16 17.10 -11.24 -24.24
C PRO A 16 15.91 -11.13 -23.29
N VAL A 17 16.14 -11.47 -22.04
CA VAL A 17 15.21 -11.21 -20.94
C VAL A 17 15.18 -9.70 -20.75
N VAL A 18 14.08 -9.05 -21.14
CA VAL A 18 13.83 -7.63 -20.84
C VAL A 18 13.60 -7.54 -19.33
N ARG A 19 14.66 -7.20 -18.58
CA ARG A 19 14.57 -6.90 -17.16
C ARG A 19 13.88 -5.55 -17.00
N CYS A 20 12.71 -5.54 -16.38
CA CYS A 20 12.09 -4.31 -15.90
C CYS A 20 13.03 -3.69 -14.85
N GLN A 21 13.47 -2.44 -15.07
CA GLN A 21 14.45 -1.76 -14.21
C GLN A 21 13.82 -1.16 -12.93
N ASP A 22 12.51 -1.27 -12.73
CA ASP A 22 11.86 -0.83 -11.49
C ASP A 22 12.02 -1.87 -10.37
N MET A 23 12.82 -1.52 -9.35
CA MET A 23 13.12 -2.34 -8.17
C MET A 23 11.90 -2.79 -7.33
N ARG A 24 10.67 -2.38 -7.68
CA ARG A 24 9.45 -2.81 -6.97
C ARG A 24 8.84 -4.12 -7.50
N CYS A 25 9.31 -4.65 -8.64
CA CYS A 25 8.79 -5.89 -9.22
C CYS A 25 9.68 -7.11 -8.90
N ARG A 26 9.81 -7.47 -7.62
CA ARG A 26 10.56 -8.67 -7.19
C ARG A 26 9.75 -9.98 -7.12
N LEU A 27 8.52 -10.01 -7.63
CA LEU A 27 7.61 -11.17 -7.50
C LEU A 27 7.28 -11.91 -8.80
N ALA A 28 7.83 -11.51 -9.96
CA ALA A 28 7.59 -12.19 -11.23
C ALA A 28 8.48 -13.44 -11.46
N LEU A 29 9.31 -13.82 -10.50
CA LEU A 29 10.13 -15.03 -10.55
C LEU A 29 9.52 -16.09 -9.62
N SER A 30 8.46 -16.77 -10.06
CA SER A 30 8.08 -18.06 -9.45
C SER A 30 7.06 -18.90 -10.25
N ILE A 31 6.60 -18.49 -11.43
CA ILE A 31 5.59 -19.28 -12.17
C ILE A 31 6.22 -20.05 -13.33
N SER A 32 7.31 -19.55 -13.92
CA SER A 32 8.03 -20.20 -15.01
C SER A 32 8.86 -21.42 -14.58
N ASP A 33 9.18 -21.54 -13.29
CA ASP A 33 10.05 -22.61 -12.75
C ASP A 33 9.27 -23.79 -12.17
N LEU A 34 7.94 -23.77 -12.23
CA LEU A 34 7.13 -24.89 -11.77
C LEU A 34 6.99 -25.92 -12.91
N PRO A 35 7.36 -27.20 -12.68
CA PRO A 35 7.10 -28.27 -13.64
C PRO A 35 5.57 -28.48 -13.71
N PHE A 36 4.93 -27.86 -14.69
CA PHE A 36 3.47 -27.82 -14.80
C PHE A 36 2.96 -29.12 -15.43
N ASP A 37 2.51 -30.05 -14.59
CA ASP A 37 1.76 -31.23 -15.01
C ASP A 37 0.27 -30.93 -14.86
N ALA A 38 -0.36 -30.48 -15.96
CA ALA A 38 -1.70 -29.90 -15.98
C ALA A 38 -2.79 -30.85 -15.44
N ASN A 39 -2.60 -32.16 -15.60
CA ASN A 39 -3.54 -33.17 -15.11
C ASN A 39 -3.54 -33.27 -13.58
N ARG A 40 -2.37 -33.10 -12.95
CA ARG A 40 -2.22 -33.14 -11.49
C ARG A 40 -2.78 -31.87 -10.84
N TRP A 41 -2.64 -30.72 -11.52
CA TRP A 41 -3.18 -29.44 -11.06
C TRP A 41 -4.72 -29.42 -11.07
N VAL A 42 -5.36 -29.98 -12.10
CA VAL A 42 -6.83 -30.09 -12.16
C VAL A 42 -7.34 -31.07 -11.09
N GLU A 43 -6.67 -32.20 -10.86
CA GLU A 43 -7.03 -33.12 -9.78
C GLU A 43 -6.89 -32.49 -8.39
N ASP A 44 -5.84 -31.70 -8.14
CA ASP A 44 -5.65 -30.99 -6.87
C ASP A 44 -6.67 -29.85 -6.71
N LEU A 45 -7.07 -29.16 -7.79
CA LEU A 45 -8.10 -28.13 -7.79
C LEU A 45 -9.46 -28.68 -7.33
N PHE A 46 -9.83 -29.88 -7.77
CA PHE A 46 -11.06 -30.54 -7.33
C PHE A 46 -10.96 -31.17 -5.93
N ARG A 47 -9.76 -31.58 -5.48
CA ARG A 47 -9.55 -32.10 -4.12
C ARG A 47 -9.48 -31.01 -3.06
N THR A 48 -9.02 -29.81 -3.40
CA THR A 48 -8.73 -28.71 -2.45
C THR A 48 -9.77 -27.59 -2.47
N ALA A 49 -10.79 -27.68 -3.34
CA ALA A 49 -11.89 -26.73 -3.37
C ALA A 49 -12.58 -26.64 -1.99
N PRO A 50 -12.68 -25.44 -1.39
CA PRO A 50 -13.34 -25.28 -0.10
C PRO A 50 -14.83 -25.67 -0.21
N PRO A 51 -15.39 -26.36 0.80
CA PRO A 51 -16.78 -26.81 0.76
C PRO A 51 -17.73 -25.59 0.74
N GLY A 52 -18.40 -25.39 -0.40
CA GLY A 52 -19.27 -24.24 -0.66
C GLY A 52 -19.07 -23.61 -2.04
N VAL A 53 -17.95 -23.94 -2.71
CA VAL A 53 -17.70 -23.54 -4.09
C VAL A 53 -18.33 -24.57 -5.02
N ASP A 54 -19.39 -24.18 -5.71
CA ASP A 54 -20.04 -25.03 -6.72
C ASP A 54 -19.20 -25.04 -7.99
N THR A 55 -18.21 -25.92 -8.01
CA THR A 55 -17.23 -26.03 -9.09
C THR A 55 -17.88 -26.33 -10.44
N ALA A 56 -19.04 -26.99 -10.44
CA ALA A 56 -19.82 -27.27 -11.65
C ALA A 56 -20.45 -25.99 -12.22
N ARG A 57 -21.06 -25.17 -11.35
CA ARG A 57 -21.65 -23.89 -11.73
C ARG A 57 -20.61 -22.87 -12.21
N LEU A 58 -19.43 -22.81 -11.59
CA LEU A 58 -18.33 -21.93 -12.02
C LEU A 58 -17.74 -22.35 -13.37
N LEU A 59 -17.71 -23.65 -13.66
CA LEU A 59 -17.34 -24.18 -14.97
C LEU A 59 -18.37 -23.77 -16.04
N GLU A 60 -19.67 -23.88 -15.75
CA GLU A 60 -20.76 -23.42 -16.63
C GLU A 60 -20.74 -21.89 -16.85
N GLU A 61 -20.55 -21.10 -15.80
CA GLU A 61 -20.47 -19.62 -15.89
C GLU A 61 -19.23 -19.17 -16.68
N CYS A 62 -18.11 -19.88 -16.57
CA CYS A 62 -16.92 -19.65 -17.38
C CYS A 62 -17.14 -20.06 -18.84
N GLU A 63 -17.83 -21.17 -19.11
CA GLU A 63 -18.18 -21.60 -20.48
C GLU A 63 -19.15 -20.60 -21.14
N GLY A 64 -20.16 -20.13 -20.43
CA GLY A 64 -21.12 -19.14 -20.93
C GLY A 64 -20.52 -17.74 -21.15
N SER A 65 -19.53 -17.35 -20.35
CA SER A 65 -18.82 -16.06 -20.51
C SER A 65 -17.84 -16.07 -21.68
N VAL A 66 -17.25 -17.24 -21.98
CA VAL A 66 -16.38 -17.45 -23.15
C VAL A 66 -17.17 -17.46 -24.46
N GLU A 67 -18.42 -17.95 -24.45
CA GLU A 67 -19.30 -17.91 -25.63
C GLU A 67 -19.81 -16.50 -25.98
N ARG A 68 -20.00 -15.62 -24.99
CA ARG A 68 -20.48 -14.23 -25.21
C ARG A 68 -19.36 -13.23 -25.54
N SER A 69 -18.09 -13.66 -25.53
CA SER A 69 -16.92 -12.80 -25.76
C SER A 69 -16.87 -11.56 -24.82
N ASP A 70 -17.46 -11.66 -23.63
CA ASP A 70 -17.52 -10.58 -22.65
C ASP A 70 -16.27 -10.60 -21.78
N ALA A 71 -15.21 -9.96 -22.27
CA ALA A 71 -13.89 -9.98 -21.64
C ALA A 71 -13.88 -9.44 -20.20
N ALA A 72 -14.78 -8.50 -19.87
CA ALA A 72 -14.87 -7.91 -18.55
C ALA A 72 -15.42 -8.90 -17.49
N ALA A 73 -16.52 -9.59 -17.81
CA ALA A 73 -17.14 -10.57 -16.91
C ALA A 73 -16.24 -11.79 -16.67
N PHE A 74 -15.51 -12.22 -17.70
CA PHE A 74 -14.54 -13.31 -17.59
C PHE A 74 -13.33 -12.94 -16.71
N VAL A 75 -12.81 -11.71 -16.85
CA VAL A 75 -11.70 -11.19 -16.02
C VAL A 75 -12.11 -11.07 -14.55
N GLU A 76 -13.35 -10.67 -14.27
CA GLU A 76 -13.90 -10.59 -12.93
C GLU A 76 -14.04 -11.98 -12.29
N THR A 77 -14.55 -12.96 -13.05
CA THR A 77 -14.72 -14.35 -12.60
C THR A 77 -13.37 -15.05 -12.37
N VAL A 78 -12.41 -14.87 -13.27
CA VAL A 78 -11.06 -15.42 -13.12
C VAL A 78 -10.29 -14.71 -12.01
N SER A 79 -10.46 -13.40 -11.82
CA SER A 79 -9.93 -12.68 -10.64
C SER A 79 -10.51 -13.24 -9.34
N ALA A 80 -11.82 -13.50 -9.28
CA ALA A 80 -12.47 -14.06 -8.09
C ALA A 80 -11.93 -15.46 -7.72
N VAL A 81 -11.52 -16.25 -8.71
CA VAL A 81 -10.92 -17.59 -8.51
C VAL A 81 -9.41 -17.54 -8.26
N ALA A 82 -8.68 -16.60 -8.88
CA ALA A 82 -7.22 -16.49 -8.77
C ALA A 82 -6.75 -15.68 -7.54
N MET A 83 -7.57 -14.73 -7.06
CA MET A 83 -7.26 -13.89 -5.89
C MET A 83 -7.07 -14.70 -4.59
N PRO A 84 -7.88 -15.73 -4.27
CA PRO A 84 -7.67 -16.56 -3.08
C PRO A 84 -6.43 -17.47 -3.16
N MET A 85 -6.00 -17.82 -4.37
CA MET A 85 -4.97 -18.85 -4.61
C MET A 85 -3.55 -18.28 -4.79
N SER A 86 -3.42 -17.05 -5.32
CA SER A 86 -2.11 -16.49 -5.68
C SER A 86 -1.61 -15.38 -4.73
N GLY A 87 -2.46 -14.82 -3.87
CA GLY A 87 -2.10 -13.70 -2.99
C GLY A 87 -1.75 -12.40 -3.73
N VAL A 88 -1.94 -12.35 -5.05
CA VAL A 88 -1.63 -11.21 -5.91
C VAL A 88 -2.89 -10.33 -6.06
N ARG A 89 -2.83 -9.09 -5.58
CA ARG A 89 -3.84 -8.04 -5.88
C ARG A 89 -3.29 -7.11 -6.96
N LEU A 90 -3.90 -7.01 -8.13
CA LEU A 90 -3.44 -6.06 -9.17
C LEU A 90 -4.55 -5.65 -10.14
N PRO A 91 -4.44 -4.44 -10.72
CA PRO A 91 -4.32 -4.24 -12.15
C PRO A 91 -2.83 -4.23 -12.57
N LEU A 92 -2.45 -5.05 -13.56
CA LEU A 92 -1.08 -5.22 -14.06
C LEU A 92 -0.63 -4.06 -14.96
N CYS A 93 0.69 -3.87 -15.07
CA CYS A 93 1.32 -2.89 -15.96
C CYS A 93 1.20 -3.29 -17.44
N ASP A 94 1.12 -2.34 -18.39
CA ASP A 94 0.94 -2.65 -19.83
C ASP A 94 2.03 -3.56 -20.41
N SER A 95 3.29 -3.44 -19.96
CA SER A 95 4.38 -4.33 -20.40
C SER A 95 4.29 -5.74 -19.78
N CYS A 96 3.54 -5.89 -18.69
CA CYS A 96 3.24 -7.14 -18.00
C CYS A 96 2.01 -7.84 -18.63
N VAL A 97 1.06 -7.07 -19.19
CA VAL A 97 -0.20 -7.57 -19.78
C VAL A 97 0.04 -8.38 -21.05
N GLY A 98 0.96 -7.95 -21.92
CA GLY A 98 1.26 -8.63 -23.17
C GLY A 98 1.69 -10.11 -23.00
N PRO A 99 2.73 -10.40 -22.22
CA PRO A 99 3.17 -11.78 -21.95
C PRO A 99 2.11 -12.63 -21.24
N ALA A 100 1.32 -12.03 -20.34
CA ALA A 100 0.21 -12.72 -19.66
C ALA A 100 -0.91 -13.11 -20.63
N ALA A 101 -1.26 -12.24 -21.59
CA ALA A 101 -2.25 -12.53 -22.63
C ALA A 101 -1.78 -13.65 -23.58
N VAL A 102 -0.50 -13.69 -23.94
CA VAL A 102 0.07 -14.79 -24.74
C VAL A 102 0.05 -16.12 -23.98
N SER A 103 0.30 -16.10 -22.67
CA SER A 103 0.19 -17.28 -21.80
C SER A 103 -1.27 -17.75 -21.67
N ARG A 104 -2.22 -16.83 -21.48
CA ARG A 104 -3.68 -17.09 -21.52
C ARG A 104 -4.08 -17.81 -22.80
N ASP A 105 -3.67 -17.31 -23.96
CA ASP A 105 -4.06 -17.88 -25.26
C ASP A 105 -3.45 -19.26 -25.52
N ARG A 106 -2.33 -19.58 -24.85
CA ARG A 106 -1.72 -20.91 -24.89
C ARG A 106 -2.49 -21.89 -24.02
N VAL A 107 -2.85 -21.49 -22.79
CA VAL A 107 -3.62 -22.30 -21.84
C VAL A 107 -5.02 -22.58 -22.38
N LEU A 108 -5.71 -21.58 -22.96
CA LEU A 108 -7.02 -21.77 -23.58
C LEU A 108 -6.97 -22.75 -24.76
N ARG A 109 -5.89 -22.75 -25.55
CA ARG A 109 -5.71 -23.74 -26.63
C ARG A 109 -5.53 -25.16 -26.09
N GLN A 110 -4.76 -25.34 -25.02
CA GLN A 110 -4.61 -26.65 -24.39
C GLN A 110 -5.93 -27.16 -23.81
N LEU A 111 -6.70 -26.31 -23.11
CA LEU A 111 -8.00 -26.68 -22.54
C LEU A 111 -9.01 -27.07 -23.63
N ARG A 112 -9.08 -26.31 -24.73
CA ARG A 112 -9.94 -26.67 -25.89
C ARG A 112 -9.57 -28.04 -26.47
N ASN A 113 -8.28 -28.34 -26.60
CA ASN A 113 -7.84 -29.65 -27.08
C ASN A 113 -8.23 -30.78 -26.12
N THR A 114 -8.06 -30.59 -24.80
CA THR A 114 -8.45 -31.60 -23.80
C THR A 114 -9.97 -31.82 -23.75
N ARG A 115 -10.78 -30.75 -23.86
CA ARG A 115 -12.24 -30.85 -23.92
C ARG A 115 -12.69 -31.60 -25.17
N SER A 116 -12.06 -31.32 -26.31
CA SER A 116 -12.35 -32.02 -27.57
C SER A 116 -12.04 -33.51 -27.45
N HIS A 117 -10.96 -33.87 -26.77
CA HIS A 117 -10.57 -35.26 -26.52
C HIS A 117 -11.53 -35.96 -25.56
N LEU A 118 -11.90 -35.34 -24.45
CA LEU A 118 -12.87 -35.88 -23.49
C LEU A 118 -14.28 -36.03 -24.10
N SER A 119 -14.72 -35.05 -24.90
CA SER A 119 -16.00 -35.14 -25.61
C SER A 119 -16.02 -36.31 -26.60
N ALA A 120 -14.90 -36.59 -27.28
CA ALA A 120 -14.78 -37.76 -28.14
C ALA A 120 -14.86 -39.07 -27.35
N LEU A 121 -14.23 -39.15 -26.17
CA LEU A 121 -14.29 -40.32 -25.30
C LEU A 121 -15.69 -40.57 -24.71
N VAL A 122 -16.40 -39.50 -24.30
CA VAL A 122 -17.79 -39.61 -23.80
C VAL A 122 -18.74 -40.07 -24.91
N LYS A 123 -18.57 -39.58 -26.14
CA LYS A 123 -19.35 -40.07 -27.29
C LYS A 123 -19.05 -41.53 -27.61
N ALA A 124 -17.80 -41.96 -27.48
CA ALA A 124 -17.42 -43.37 -27.65
C ALA A 124 -17.98 -44.27 -26.54
N ALA A 125 -18.05 -43.78 -25.30
CA ALA A 125 -18.67 -44.47 -24.16
C ALA A 125 -20.20 -44.58 -24.32
N ALA A 126 -20.87 -43.50 -24.72
CA ALA A 126 -22.32 -43.54 -24.99
C ALA A 126 -22.68 -44.50 -26.14
N ALA A 127 -21.86 -44.54 -27.20
CA ALA A 127 -22.02 -45.49 -28.29
C ALA A 127 -21.79 -46.96 -27.88
N SER A 128 -21.08 -47.22 -26.78
CA SER A 128 -20.89 -48.58 -26.25
C SER A 128 -22.01 -49.02 -25.31
N ASP A 129 -22.67 -48.08 -24.63
CA ASP A 129 -23.86 -48.37 -23.80
C ASP A 129 -25.11 -48.62 -24.66
N ASP A 130 -25.27 -47.94 -25.80
CA ASP A 130 -26.39 -48.16 -26.73
C ASP A 130 -26.31 -49.51 -27.48
N ALA A 131 -25.11 -50.11 -27.59
CA ALA A 131 -24.92 -51.42 -28.21
C ALA A 131 -25.29 -52.61 -27.29
N ALA A 132 -25.42 -52.39 -25.97
CA ALA A 132 -25.71 -53.43 -24.99
C ALA A 132 -27.22 -53.55 -24.63
N GLY A 133 -28.08 -52.69 -25.19
CA GLY A 133 -29.52 -52.60 -24.89
C GLY A 133 -30.46 -53.22 -25.94
N GLY A 134 -30.02 -54.17 -26.76
CA GLY A 134 -30.81 -54.82 -27.81
C GLY A 134 -31.51 -56.10 -27.36
N GLN A 135 -32.84 -56.12 -27.48
CA GLN A 135 -33.78 -57.16 -27.05
C GLN A 135 -33.56 -58.54 -27.71
N ALA A 136 -33.60 -59.60 -26.90
CA ALA A 136 -33.82 -60.97 -27.36
C ALA A 136 -35.31 -61.20 -27.68
N THR A 137 -35.63 -61.56 -28.91
CA THR A 137 -36.93 -62.09 -29.34
C THR A 137 -36.94 -63.62 -29.28
N PRO A 138 -38.07 -64.25 -28.91
CA PRO A 138 -38.37 -65.58 -29.45
C PRO A 138 -39.70 -65.58 -30.22
N GLY A 139 -39.64 -66.10 -31.44
CA GLY A 139 -40.77 -66.33 -32.33
C GLY A 139 -41.56 -67.59 -31.97
N ALA A 140 -42.84 -67.58 -32.30
CA ALA A 140 -43.79 -68.68 -32.12
C ALA A 140 -44.20 -69.30 -33.46
N ALA A 141 -44.19 -70.65 -33.51
CA ALA A 141 -45.02 -71.60 -34.27
C ALA A 141 -44.20 -72.92 -34.37
N THR A 142 -44.68 -74.14 -34.08
CA THR A 142 -45.96 -74.79 -34.47
C THR A 142 -46.11 -76.11 -33.66
N LEU A 143 -47.35 -76.57 -33.41
CA LEU A 143 -47.72 -77.89 -32.87
C LEU A 143 -47.98 -78.92 -34.03
N PRO A 144 -48.22 -80.25 -33.83
CA PRO A 144 -48.58 -80.97 -32.59
C PRO A 144 -47.97 -82.40 -32.33
N GLU A 145 -48.14 -82.81 -31.06
CA GLU A 145 -48.44 -84.16 -30.51
C GLU A 145 -47.46 -85.33 -30.65
N LEU A 146 -46.98 -85.87 -29.50
CA LEU A 146 -47.01 -87.30 -29.10
C LEU A 146 -46.37 -87.52 -27.69
N HIS A 147 -47.22 -87.83 -26.69
CA HIS A 147 -47.00 -88.83 -25.60
C HIS A 147 -46.27 -88.48 -24.27
N ALA A 148 -46.79 -87.51 -23.51
CA ALA A 148 -47.45 -87.61 -22.18
C ALA A 148 -46.90 -88.43 -20.97
N VAL A 149 -45.78 -89.17 -21.04
CA VAL A 149 -45.29 -89.94 -19.85
C VAL A 149 -43.88 -89.58 -19.40
N GLY A 150 -43.05 -88.99 -20.27
CA GLY A 150 -41.80 -88.31 -19.86
C GLY A 150 -42.04 -86.91 -19.28
N GLU A 151 -43.07 -86.23 -19.78
CA GLU A 151 -43.42 -84.84 -19.42
C GLU A 151 -43.80 -84.67 -17.95
N ALA A 152 -44.39 -85.68 -17.30
CA ALA A 152 -44.79 -85.56 -15.89
C ALA A 152 -43.59 -85.54 -14.92
N ALA A 153 -42.50 -86.25 -15.26
CA ALA A 153 -41.28 -86.26 -14.46
C ALA A 153 -40.45 -84.99 -14.73
N GLU A 154 -40.31 -84.60 -16.00
CA GLU A 154 -39.67 -83.33 -16.40
C GLU A 154 -40.42 -82.12 -15.85
N ALA A 155 -41.75 -82.08 -15.92
CA ALA A 155 -42.57 -81.01 -15.35
C ALA A 155 -42.47 -80.91 -13.82
N SER A 156 -42.27 -82.03 -13.10
CA SER A 156 -42.08 -82.02 -11.64
C SER A 156 -40.70 -81.48 -11.24
N ALA A 157 -39.67 -81.77 -12.04
CA ALA A 157 -38.32 -81.23 -11.86
C ALA A 157 -38.27 -79.73 -12.20
N GLU A 158 -38.91 -79.32 -13.29
CA GLU A 158 -39.08 -77.92 -13.68
C GLU A 158 -39.87 -77.12 -12.63
N GLN A 159 -40.92 -77.71 -12.03
CA GLN A 159 -41.68 -77.06 -10.95
C GLN A 159 -40.83 -76.83 -9.69
N GLU A 160 -39.95 -77.77 -9.34
CA GLU A 160 -39.05 -77.62 -8.21
C GLU A 160 -37.92 -76.62 -8.50
N GLU A 161 -37.41 -76.58 -9.73
CA GLU A 161 -36.46 -75.57 -10.20
C GLU A 161 -37.09 -74.16 -10.18
N VAL A 162 -38.33 -74.02 -10.66
CA VAL A 162 -39.08 -72.76 -10.58
C VAL A 162 -39.29 -72.35 -9.12
N ARG A 163 -39.62 -73.27 -8.21
CA ARG A 163 -39.78 -72.96 -6.77
C ARG A 163 -38.48 -72.47 -6.14
N THR A 164 -37.36 -73.15 -6.40
CA THR A 164 -36.05 -72.77 -5.87
C THR A 164 -35.58 -71.42 -6.42
N LEU A 165 -35.76 -71.17 -7.72
CA LEU A 165 -35.51 -69.87 -8.35
C LEU A 165 -36.40 -68.76 -7.78
N THR A 166 -37.69 -69.04 -7.56
CA THR A 166 -38.63 -68.06 -6.99
C THR A 166 -38.24 -67.69 -5.54
N ALA A 167 -37.83 -68.68 -4.74
CA ALA A 167 -37.31 -68.45 -3.39
C ALA A 167 -36.00 -67.64 -3.40
N ALA A 168 -35.10 -67.93 -4.34
CA ALA A 168 -33.85 -67.18 -4.53
C ALA A 168 -34.11 -65.71 -4.93
N VAL A 169 -35.05 -65.47 -5.86
CA VAL A 169 -35.46 -64.12 -6.28
C VAL A 169 -36.10 -63.33 -5.13
N LEU A 170 -36.96 -63.96 -4.32
CA LEU A 170 -37.54 -63.33 -3.12
C LEU A 170 -36.46 -63.00 -2.08
N GLY A 171 -35.49 -63.89 -1.87
CA GLY A 171 -34.32 -63.64 -1.03
C GLY A 171 -33.46 -62.48 -1.53
N ALA A 172 -33.20 -62.42 -2.84
CA ALA A 172 -32.46 -61.32 -3.48
C ALA A 172 -33.21 -59.98 -3.37
N ARG A 173 -34.54 -59.97 -3.57
CA ARG A 173 -35.40 -58.78 -3.38
C ARG A 173 -35.34 -58.24 -1.94
N ARG A 174 -35.41 -59.12 -0.93
CA ARG A 174 -35.27 -58.73 0.49
C ARG A 174 -33.90 -58.14 0.80
N ARG A 175 -32.82 -58.74 0.27
CA ARG A 175 -31.45 -58.21 0.40
C ARG A 175 -31.30 -56.85 -0.26
N LEU A 176 -31.90 -56.66 -1.44
CA LEU A 176 -31.90 -55.38 -2.16
C LEU A 176 -32.67 -54.29 -1.37
N ALA A 177 -33.83 -54.63 -0.81
CA ALA A 177 -34.62 -53.73 0.04
C ALA A 177 -33.83 -53.29 1.29
N ALA A 178 -33.23 -54.23 2.03
CA ALA A 178 -32.40 -53.92 3.19
C ALA A 178 -31.15 -53.10 2.80
N ALA A 179 -30.56 -53.36 1.63
CA ALA A 179 -29.44 -52.56 1.12
C ALA A 179 -29.86 -51.12 0.76
N ARG A 180 -31.08 -50.92 0.23
CA ARG A 180 -31.65 -49.58 -0.05
C ARG A 180 -31.88 -48.79 1.24
N GLU A 181 -32.51 -49.39 2.25
CA GLU A 181 -32.72 -48.73 3.55
C GLU A 181 -31.39 -48.34 4.22
N ARG A 182 -30.38 -49.23 4.20
CA ARG A 182 -29.04 -48.92 4.72
C ARG A 182 -28.38 -47.76 3.98
N ARG A 183 -28.53 -47.70 2.64
CA ARG A 183 -28.02 -46.58 1.82
C ARG A 183 -28.74 -45.28 2.14
N GLU A 184 -30.06 -45.29 2.29
CA GLU A 184 -30.85 -44.11 2.68
C GLU A 184 -30.49 -43.61 4.08
N ALA A 185 -30.35 -44.52 5.06
CA ALA A 185 -29.92 -44.16 6.40
C ALA A 185 -28.49 -43.58 6.40
N ALA A 186 -27.57 -44.14 5.61
CA ALA A 186 -26.23 -43.60 5.43
C ALA A 186 -26.25 -42.22 4.76
N ALA A 187 -27.10 -42.01 3.75
CA ALA A 187 -27.29 -40.73 3.09
C ALA A 187 -27.85 -39.66 4.05
N LYS A 188 -28.85 -39.99 4.87
CA LYS A 188 -29.39 -39.10 5.91
C LYS A 188 -28.32 -38.70 6.94
N ARG A 189 -27.48 -39.65 7.38
CA ARG A 189 -26.37 -39.38 8.31
C ARG A 189 -25.30 -38.48 7.68
N ARG A 190 -24.93 -38.73 6.41
CA ARG A 190 -23.99 -37.87 5.66
C ARG A 190 -24.54 -36.45 5.46
N ALA A 191 -25.83 -36.31 5.12
CA ALA A 191 -26.48 -35.01 4.99
C ALA A 191 -26.53 -34.25 6.33
N ALA A 192 -26.83 -34.94 7.44
CA ALA A 192 -26.79 -34.35 8.78
C ALA A 192 -25.37 -33.90 9.18
N ALA A 193 -24.35 -34.73 8.90
CA ALA A 193 -22.95 -34.39 9.14
C ALA A 193 -22.50 -33.20 8.26
N SER A 194 -22.90 -33.17 6.99
CA SER A 194 -22.63 -32.05 6.07
C SER A 194 -23.25 -30.75 6.60
N ARG A 195 -24.51 -30.77 7.03
CA ARG A 195 -25.18 -29.61 7.64
C ARG A 195 -24.46 -29.10 8.89
N ARG A 196 -24.03 -30.00 9.79
CA ARG A 196 -23.26 -29.64 10.99
C ARG A 196 -21.92 -28.99 10.63
N ARG A 197 -21.20 -29.56 9.65
CA ARG A 197 -19.94 -29.00 9.15
C ARG A 197 -20.14 -27.61 8.55
N SER A 198 -21.15 -27.42 7.70
CA SER A 198 -21.44 -26.12 7.11
C SER A 198 -21.81 -25.07 8.16
N ALA A 199 -22.53 -25.45 9.22
CA ALA A 199 -22.85 -24.54 10.32
C ALA A 199 -21.59 -24.10 11.09
N LEU A 200 -20.67 -25.03 11.37
CA LEU A 200 -19.40 -24.71 12.02
C LEU A 200 -18.55 -23.77 11.17
N LEU A 201 -18.44 -24.04 9.87
CA LEU A 201 -17.66 -23.20 8.95
C LEU A 201 -18.22 -21.77 8.88
N ARG A 202 -19.54 -21.61 8.80
CA ARG A 202 -20.17 -20.29 8.87
C ARG A 202 -19.88 -19.56 10.18
N GLY A 203 -19.87 -20.27 11.32
CA GLY A 203 -19.51 -19.69 12.61
C GLY A 203 -18.05 -19.22 12.67
N LEU A 204 -17.13 -19.99 12.10
CA LEU A 204 -15.71 -19.61 12.02
C LEU A 204 -15.49 -18.42 11.08
N GLU A 205 -16.21 -18.34 9.97
CA GLU A 205 -16.18 -17.18 9.06
C GLU A 205 -16.74 -15.92 9.72
N SER A 206 -17.85 -16.04 10.47
CA SER A 206 -18.39 -14.92 11.23
C SER A 206 -17.40 -14.46 12.31
N ALA A 207 -16.79 -15.37 13.07
CA ALA A 207 -15.80 -15.01 14.08
C ALA A 207 -14.56 -14.35 13.46
N ARG A 208 -14.10 -14.84 12.30
CA ARG A 208 -12.98 -14.27 11.56
C ARG A 208 -13.29 -12.86 11.04
N THR A 209 -14.51 -12.63 10.56
CA THR A 209 -14.92 -11.30 10.08
C THR A 209 -15.03 -10.31 11.23
N SER A 210 -15.65 -10.68 12.37
CA SER A 210 -15.70 -9.83 13.56
C SER A 210 -14.30 -9.48 14.10
N LEU A 211 -13.39 -10.46 14.18
CA LEU A 211 -12.01 -10.18 14.59
C LEU A 211 -11.28 -9.27 13.59
N GLY A 212 -11.57 -9.42 12.29
CA GLY A 212 -11.04 -8.56 11.25
C GLY A 212 -11.49 -7.10 11.41
N GLU A 213 -12.75 -6.88 11.80
CA GLU A 213 -13.33 -5.57 12.08
C GLU A 213 -12.69 -4.92 13.31
N GLU A 214 -12.58 -5.63 14.44
CA GLU A 214 -11.90 -5.12 15.65
C GLU A 214 -10.43 -4.74 15.39
N LEU A 215 -9.73 -5.52 14.56
CA LEU A 215 -8.34 -5.21 14.16
C LEU A 215 -8.25 -3.97 13.25
N LEU A 216 -9.27 -3.73 12.42
CA LEU A 216 -9.34 -2.50 11.62
C LEU A 216 -9.64 -1.29 12.52
N ASP A 217 -10.53 -1.43 13.48
CA ASP A 217 -10.88 -0.36 14.45
C ASP A 217 -9.68 0.04 15.30
N THR A 218 -8.94 -0.93 15.84
CA THR A 218 -7.73 -0.65 16.62
C THR A 218 -6.65 0.04 15.78
N ARG A 219 -6.49 -0.33 14.51
CA ARG A 219 -5.55 0.33 13.59
C ARG A 219 -5.97 1.73 13.23
N THR A 220 -7.23 1.94 12.88
CA THR A 220 -7.76 3.27 12.53
C THR A 220 -7.67 4.21 13.72
N PHE A 221 -8.00 3.73 14.92
CA PHE A 221 -7.83 4.48 16.16
C PHE A 221 -6.37 4.83 16.43
N GLY A 222 -5.45 3.87 16.30
CA GLY A 222 -4.01 4.11 16.46
C GLY A 222 -3.47 5.14 15.47
N GLN A 223 -3.91 5.06 14.20
CA GLN A 223 -3.59 6.06 13.18
C GLN A 223 -4.14 7.44 13.57
N GLY A 224 -5.41 7.54 13.96
CA GLY A 224 -6.02 8.78 14.40
C GLY A 224 -5.31 9.42 15.61
N ALA A 225 -4.90 8.61 16.58
CA ALA A 225 -4.12 9.06 17.72
C ALA A 225 -2.74 9.59 17.31
N SER A 226 -2.06 8.92 16.37
CA SER A 226 -0.76 9.37 15.86
C SER A 226 -0.84 10.70 15.12
N LEU A 227 -1.86 10.89 14.27
CA LEU A 227 -2.11 12.13 13.54
C LEU A 227 -2.46 13.27 14.50
N SER A 228 -3.33 13.00 15.47
CA SER A 228 -3.71 13.98 16.50
C SER A 228 -2.50 14.43 17.33
N ARG A 229 -1.62 13.49 17.66
CA ARG A 229 -0.38 13.79 18.39
C ARG A 229 0.57 14.66 17.57
N ALA A 230 0.77 14.33 16.29
CA ALA A 230 1.60 15.14 15.40
C ALA A 230 1.04 16.57 15.27
N ALA A 231 -0.28 16.72 15.13
CA ALA A 231 -0.94 18.03 15.10
C ALA A 231 -0.76 18.81 16.42
N LEU A 232 -0.84 18.15 17.57
CA LEU A 232 -0.59 18.79 18.87
C LEU A 232 0.87 19.23 19.03
N GLU A 233 1.83 18.44 18.53
CA GLU A 233 3.25 18.80 18.55
C GLU A 233 3.51 20.03 17.66
N ASP A 234 2.90 20.10 16.48
CA ASP A 234 2.97 21.26 15.59
C ASP A 234 2.37 22.53 16.23
N LEU A 235 1.17 22.43 16.81
CA LEU A 235 0.54 23.54 17.52
C LEU A 235 1.37 24.02 18.72
N ARG A 236 2.06 23.12 19.42
CA ARG A 236 2.98 23.48 20.51
C ARG A 236 4.20 24.24 20.00
N CYS A 237 4.79 23.81 18.88
CA CYS A 237 5.91 24.51 18.26
C CYS A 237 5.51 25.92 17.81
N ARG A 238 4.34 26.07 17.18
CA ARG A 238 3.78 27.38 16.80
C ARG A 238 3.56 28.27 18.02
N ARG A 239 2.93 27.73 19.07
CA ARG A 239 2.70 28.46 20.32
C ARG A 239 4.01 28.91 20.97
N MET A 240 5.04 28.05 20.97
CA MET A 240 6.35 28.38 21.52
C MET A 240 7.04 29.51 20.75
N LEU A 241 6.91 29.54 19.42
CA LEU A 241 7.43 30.63 18.60
C LEU A 241 6.69 31.95 18.85
N ASP A 242 5.37 31.93 18.98
CA ASP A 242 4.56 33.13 19.22
C ASP A 242 4.73 33.69 20.66
N GLU A 243 4.63 32.82 21.67
CA GLU A 243 4.82 33.22 23.08
C GLU A 243 6.28 33.52 23.42
N GLY A 244 7.23 32.79 22.79
CA GLY A 244 8.66 32.90 23.07
C GLY A 244 9.32 34.14 22.48
N PHE A 245 8.76 34.72 21.42
CA PHE A 245 9.30 35.91 20.76
C PHE A 245 8.18 36.91 20.43
N ARG A 246 7.73 37.64 21.45
CA ARG A 246 6.71 38.67 21.27
C ARG A 246 7.33 39.96 20.72
N ILE A 247 7.12 40.23 19.43
CA ILE A 247 7.51 41.49 18.79
C ILE A 247 6.36 42.50 18.81
N ALA A 248 6.58 43.61 19.52
CA ALA A 248 5.65 44.72 19.64
C ALA A 248 6.35 46.06 19.34
N ARG A 249 5.58 47.14 19.34
CA ARG A 249 6.07 48.50 19.12
C ARG A 249 5.66 49.37 20.30
N THR A 250 6.63 50.06 20.90
CA THR A 250 6.41 50.95 22.04
C THR A 250 7.01 52.31 21.69
N GLY A 251 6.16 53.27 21.33
CA GLY A 251 6.58 54.60 20.89
C GLY A 251 7.49 54.52 19.63
N PRO A 252 8.68 55.16 19.64
CA PRO A 252 9.60 55.13 18.51
C PRO A 252 10.39 53.80 18.40
N PHE A 253 10.39 52.98 19.46
CA PHE A 253 11.16 51.74 19.54
C PHE A 253 10.33 50.52 19.12
N ALA A 254 11.00 49.51 18.56
CA ALA A 254 10.47 48.16 18.54
C ALA A 254 10.92 47.42 19.80
N THR A 255 10.07 46.53 20.31
CA THR A 255 10.36 45.72 21.49
C THR A 255 10.27 44.24 21.16
N ILE A 256 11.21 43.45 21.67
CA ILE A 256 11.17 41.99 21.61
C ILE A 256 11.21 41.44 23.04
N ASN A 257 10.19 40.66 23.42
CA ASN A 257 10.00 40.16 24.79
C ASN A 257 10.03 41.27 25.87
N GLY A 258 9.54 42.45 25.52
CA GLY A 258 9.53 43.63 26.41
C GLY A 258 10.82 44.46 26.42
N CYS A 259 11.93 43.99 25.84
CA CYS A 259 13.18 44.76 25.74
C CYS A 259 13.13 45.71 24.54
N ARG A 260 13.46 47.00 24.74
CA ARG A 260 13.50 48.00 23.65
C ARG A 260 14.78 47.86 22.83
N LEU A 261 14.63 47.80 21.50
CA LEU A 261 15.73 47.79 20.55
C LEU A 261 15.82 49.16 19.86
N GLY A 262 16.76 49.98 20.32
CA GLY A 262 17.01 51.31 19.79
C GLY A 262 17.49 52.27 20.87
N ARG A 263 17.91 53.45 20.45
CA ARG A 263 18.34 54.54 21.32
C ARG A 263 17.98 55.88 20.68
N THR A 264 17.45 56.82 21.45
CA THR A 264 17.08 58.16 20.95
C THR A 264 17.60 59.21 21.91
N ALA A 265 17.92 60.42 21.43
CA ALA A 265 18.44 61.50 22.26
C ALA A 265 17.51 61.86 23.44
N ARG A 266 16.19 61.73 23.24
CA ARG A 266 15.16 61.98 24.26
C ARG A 266 15.02 60.87 25.30
N GLU A 267 15.29 59.63 24.89
CA GLU A 267 15.09 58.44 25.73
C GLU A 267 16.27 57.47 25.52
N PRO A 268 17.36 57.62 26.28
CA PRO A 268 18.53 56.78 26.15
C PRO A 268 18.31 55.42 26.80
N VAL A 269 18.00 54.41 25.99
CA VAL A 269 17.89 53.01 26.44
C VAL A 269 19.27 52.49 26.86
N SER A 270 19.31 51.70 27.95
CA SER A 270 20.55 51.12 28.47
C SER A 270 21.12 50.06 27.53
N TRP A 271 22.45 49.98 27.42
CA TRP A 271 23.11 48.97 26.59
C TRP A 271 22.78 47.52 26.98
N PRO A 272 22.70 47.15 28.27
CA PRO A 272 22.28 45.79 28.65
C PRO A 272 20.91 45.41 28.10
N GLU A 273 19.95 46.35 28.07
CA GLU A 273 18.62 46.13 27.51
C GLU A 273 18.67 45.94 25.98
N ILE A 274 19.45 46.78 25.28
CA ILE A 274 19.66 46.65 23.83
C ILE A 274 20.34 45.31 23.50
N ASN A 275 21.35 44.91 24.27
CA ASN A 275 22.06 43.64 24.10
C ASN A 275 21.12 42.45 24.35
N ALA A 276 20.24 42.52 25.35
CA ALA A 276 19.22 41.51 25.57
C ALA A 276 18.24 41.42 24.38
N ALA A 277 17.80 42.57 23.84
CA ALA A 277 16.94 42.61 22.66
C ALA A 277 17.64 42.02 21.41
N LEU A 278 18.91 42.34 21.18
CA LEU A 278 19.72 41.74 20.11
C LEU A 278 19.91 40.24 20.30
N GLY A 279 20.13 39.80 21.54
CA GLY A 279 20.19 38.39 21.92
C GLY A 279 18.92 37.61 21.59
N HIS A 280 17.76 38.15 21.98
CA HIS A 280 16.46 37.60 21.62
C HIS A 280 16.25 37.57 20.10
N THR A 281 16.68 38.63 19.40
CA THR A 281 16.57 38.72 17.93
C THR A 281 17.41 37.64 17.26
N ALA A 282 18.66 37.44 17.70
CA ALA A 282 19.54 36.40 17.18
C ALA A 282 18.96 35.00 17.45
N LEU A 283 18.41 34.76 18.64
CA LEU A 283 17.76 33.50 18.97
C LEU A 283 16.49 33.26 18.13
N LEU A 284 15.68 34.29 17.89
CA LEU A 284 14.52 34.20 16.99
C LEU A 284 14.95 33.77 15.60
N VAL A 285 15.94 34.44 15.01
CA VAL A 285 16.43 34.10 13.67
C VAL A 285 16.99 32.68 13.62
N ALA A 286 17.79 32.27 14.62
CA ALA A 286 18.29 30.89 14.72
C ALA A 286 17.16 29.86 14.82
N THR A 287 16.08 30.19 15.55
CA THR A 287 14.92 29.31 15.69
C THR A 287 14.11 29.25 14.39
N LEU A 288 13.93 30.36 13.69
CA LEU A 288 13.27 30.42 12.38
C LEU A 288 14.02 29.61 11.33
N ILE A 289 15.35 29.71 11.28
CA ILE A 289 16.19 28.90 10.38
C ILE A 289 15.97 27.41 10.63
N LYS A 290 15.96 26.98 11.90
CA LYS A 290 15.71 25.59 12.28
C LYS A 290 14.28 25.15 11.96
N HIS A 291 13.29 26.00 12.18
CA HIS A 291 11.88 25.70 11.91
C HIS A 291 11.60 25.55 10.42
N LEU A 292 12.25 26.37 9.58
CA LEU A 292 12.13 26.34 8.13
C LEU A 292 13.10 25.36 7.45
N ASP A 293 13.89 24.62 8.25
CA ASP A 293 14.94 23.69 7.78
C ASP A 293 15.89 24.31 6.75
N LEU A 294 16.29 25.57 6.98
CA LEU A 294 17.17 26.33 6.08
C LEU A 294 18.64 26.14 6.46
N VAL A 295 19.49 26.02 5.44
CA VAL A 295 20.95 26.01 5.61
C VAL A 295 21.51 27.32 5.09
N LEU A 296 22.00 28.17 5.98
CA LEU A 296 22.60 29.45 5.60
C LEU A 296 24.02 29.27 5.04
N SER A 297 24.25 29.88 3.89
CA SER A 297 25.52 29.90 3.16
C SER A 297 26.42 31.06 3.59
N THR A 298 25.86 32.15 4.14
CA THR A 298 26.62 33.37 4.41
C THR A 298 27.19 33.42 5.82
N HIS A 299 26.34 33.20 6.83
CA HIS A 299 26.68 33.34 8.23
C HIS A 299 25.93 32.30 9.09
N ARG A 300 26.53 31.96 10.23
CA ARG A 300 25.93 31.12 11.27
C ARG A 300 25.71 31.97 12.53
N ILE A 301 24.51 31.88 13.09
CA ILE A 301 24.15 32.57 14.33
C ILE A 301 24.38 31.64 15.53
N ILE A 302 25.00 32.17 16.58
CA ILE A 302 25.23 31.48 17.85
C ILE A 302 24.52 32.29 18.96
N PRO A 303 23.29 31.89 19.34
CA PRO A 303 22.56 32.58 20.40
C PRO A 303 23.19 32.27 21.77
N MET A 304 23.64 33.30 22.47
CA MET A 304 24.25 33.19 23.81
C MET A 304 23.62 34.20 24.78
N GLY A 305 22.29 34.30 24.80
CA GLY A 305 21.58 35.36 25.52
C GLY A 305 21.97 36.74 25.00
N SER A 306 22.21 37.70 25.90
CA SER A 306 22.74 39.04 25.54
C SER A 306 24.14 39.00 24.88
N PHE A 307 24.81 37.86 25.02
CA PHE A 307 26.11 37.42 24.50
C PHE A 307 26.20 37.05 23.02
N ALA A 308 25.15 37.26 22.23
CA ALA A 308 25.01 36.59 20.92
C ALA A 308 26.21 36.85 19.98
N ARG A 309 26.54 35.85 19.16
CA ARG A 309 27.67 35.88 18.22
C ARG A 309 27.25 35.46 16.82
N ILE A 310 27.95 36.01 15.82
CA ILE A 310 27.72 35.74 14.41
C ILE A 310 29.04 35.33 13.77
N CYS A 311 29.07 34.14 13.20
CA CYS A 311 30.23 33.60 12.52
C CYS A 311 30.01 33.68 11.01
N PRO A 312 30.95 34.24 10.23
CA PRO A 312 30.92 34.08 8.77
C PRO A 312 31.13 32.61 8.40
N HIS A 313 30.49 32.17 7.32
CA HIS A 313 30.59 30.80 6.83
C HIS A 313 32.05 30.47 6.43
N GLY A 314 32.56 29.32 6.88
CA GLY A 314 33.97 28.93 6.72
C GLY A 314 34.96 29.56 7.73
N GLY A 315 34.50 30.47 8.61
CA GLY A 315 35.30 31.00 9.71
C GLY A 315 35.24 30.14 10.97
N ASN A 316 36.35 30.06 11.71
CA ASN A 316 36.38 29.46 13.04
C ASN A 316 35.59 30.31 14.05
N GLU A 317 35.21 29.73 15.21
CA GLU A 317 34.56 30.46 16.31
C GLU A 317 35.38 31.65 16.83
N ARG A 318 36.68 31.68 16.58
CA ARG A 318 37.57 32.82 16.89
C ARG A 318 37.28 34.06 16.04
N ASN A 319 36.70 33.88 14.85
CA ASN A 319 36.26 34.96 13.96
C ASN A 319 34.80 35.35 14.21
N ALA A 320 34.20 34.86 15.29
CA ALA A 320 32.85 35.21 15.68
C ALA A 320 32.78 36.70 16.03
N MET A 321 31.97 37.43 15.26
CA MET A 321 31.64 38.80 15.54
C MET A 321 30.62 38.85 16.65
N VAL A 322 30.78 39.82 17.52
CA VAL A 322 30.04 39.90 18.78
C VAL A 322 28.87 40.87 18.61
N LEU A 323 27.66 40.38 18.86
CA LEU A 323 26.39 41.13 18.73
C LEU A 323 25.98 41.74 20.09
N HIS A 324 26.94 42.34 20.78
CA HIS A 324 26.68 43.16 21.97
C HIS A 324 27.57 44.39 21.93
N PHE A 325 27.15 45.42 22.66
CA PHE A 325 27.90 46.67 22.79
C PHE A 325 27.84 47.18 24.22
N ASP A 326 28.97 47.66 24.72
CA ASP A 326 29.15 48.12 26.10
C ASP A 326 29.35 49.65 26.20
N GLY A 327 29.33 50.37 25.07
CA GLY A 327 29.64 51.79 25.02
C GLY A 327 31.07 52.11 24.59
N GLY A 328 31.94 51.11 24.41
CA GLY A 328 33.34 51.33 24.04
C GLY A 328 33.53 51.76 22.58
N PHE A 329 34.31 52.82 22.34
CA PHE A 329 34.56 53.36 20.99
C PHE A 329 35.07 52.30 19.99
N PHE A 330 35.99 51.43 20.42
CA PHE A 330 36.53 50.35 19.57
C PHE A 330 35.58 49.16 19.36
N ALA A 331 34.51 49.04 20.17
CA ALA A 331 33.53 47.97 20.07
C ALA A 331 32.45 48.26 19.00
N GLN A 332 32.29 49.52 18.60
CA GLN A 332 31.24 49.96 17.68
C GLN A 332 31.40 49.33 16.29
N SER A 333 32.63 49.25 15.76
CA SER A 333 32.91 48.59 14.47
C SER A 333 32.57 47.09 14.50
N ARG A 334 32.84 46.42 15.62
CA ARG A 334 32.53 44.98 15.78
C ARG A 334 31.02 44.74 15.80
N LEU A 335 30.27 45.56 16.53
CA LEU A 335 28.81 45.50 16.54
C LEU A 335 28.25 45.73 15.13
N ASN A 336 28.74 46.76 14.41
CA ASN A 336 28.27 47.08 13.07
C ASN A 336 28.50 45.92 12.08
N ASN A 337 29.66 45.25 12.15
CA ASN A 337 29.92 44.06 11.35
C ASN A 337 29.02 42.89 11.74
N ALA A 338 28.77 42.69 13.04
CA ALA A 338 27.81 41.68 13.51
C ALA A 338 26.39 41.97 13.02
N LEU A 339 25.91 43.22 13.10
CA LEU A 339 24.60 43.64 12.61
C LEU A 339 24.45 43.41 11.10
N ARG A 340 25.51 43.64 10.32
CA ARG A 340 25.54 43.29 8.89
C ARG A 340 25.41 41.79 8.67
N GLY A 341 26.12 40.98 9.45
CA GLY A 341 25.99 39.51 9.41
C GLY A 341 24.58 39.04 9.80
N LEU A 342 23.93 39.71 10.76
CA LEU A 342 22.55 39.43 11.14
C LEU A 342 21.59 39.74 9.98
N ALA A 343 21.74 40.92 9.38
CA ALA A 343 20.95 41.33 8.22
C ALA A 343 21.15 40.39 7.01
N ALA A 344 22.36 39.88 6.80
CA ALA A 344 22.65 38.88 5.77
C ALA A 344 21.86 37.57 6.01
N CYS A 345 21.79 37.10 7.26
CA CYS A 345 20.97 35.94 7.61
C CYS A 345 19.49 36.17 7.30
N VAL A 346 18.97 37.35 7.67
CA VAL A 346 17.55 37.69 7.42
C VAL A 346 17.26 37.85 5.93
N LEU A 347 18.19 38.43 5.16
CA LEU A 347 18.08 38.55 3.71
C LEU A 347 18.08 37.18 3.02
N GLU A 348 18.89 36.24 3.51
CA GLU A 348 18.94 34.87 2.97
C GLU A 348 17.63 34.12 3.24
N ILE A 349 17.05 34.26 4.44
CA ILE A 349 15.71 33.76 4.75
C ILE A 349 14.68 34.42 3.84
N GLN A 350 14.72 35.75 3.70
CA GLN A 350 13.81 36.50 2.83
C GLN A 350 13.87 35.99 1.38
N ARG A 351 15.07 35.71 0.87
CA ARG A 351 15.26 35.17 -0.49
C ARG A 351 14.69 33.75 -0.62
N SER A 352 14.80 32.92 0.42
CA SER A 352 14.26 31.55 0.37
C SER A 352 12.73 31.51 0.41
N ILE A 353 12.08 32.58 0.91
CA ILE A 353 10.62 32.69 1.02
C ILE A 353 10.02 33.76 0.09
N ALA A 354 10.82 34.33 -0.81
CA ALA A 354 10.45 35.48 -1.64
C ALA A 354 9.28 35.19 -2.59
N ASP A 355 9.09 33.91 -2.95
CA ASP A 355 7.96 33.41 -3.74
C ASP A 355 6.63 33.44 -2.98
N LYS A 356 6.68 33.39 -1.64
CA LYS A 356 5.50 33.24 -0.77
C LYS A 356 5.20 34.49 0.06
N LEU A 357 6.21 35.28 0.40
CA LEU A 357 6.06 36.44 1.27
C LEU A 357 6.89 37.64 0.78
N THR A 358 6.22 38.76 0.55
CA THR A 358 6.86 40.05 0.31
C THR A 358 6.96 40.83 1.61
N LEU A 359 8.19 41.10 2.05
CA LEU A 359 8.43 41.89 3.27
C LEU A 359 8.19 43.37 3.04
N PRO A 360 7.63 44.10 4.02
CA PRO A 360 7.32 45.52 3.88
C PRO A 360 8.58 46.40 3.76
N PHE A 361 9.70 45.96 4.35
CA PHE A 361 10.95 46.69 4.33
C PHE A 361 12.03 45.88 3.63
N ARG A 362 12.59 46.46 2.56
CA ARG A 362 13.68 45.85 1.79
C ARG A 362 15.00 45.95 2.55
N ILE A 363 15.70 44.83 2.68
CA ILE A 363 17.09 44.79 3.12
C ILE A 363 17.97 44.95 1.87
N SER A 364 18.97 45.85 1.91
CA SER A 364 19.88 46.01 0.76
C SER A 364 20.75 44.77 0.55
N ASP A 365 21.15 44.49 -0.69
CA ASP A 365 22.04 43.36 -0.99
C ASP A 365 23.41 43.47 -0.29
N SER A 366 23.86 44.71 -0.01
CA SER A 366 25.04 44.99 0.82
C SER A 366 24.84 44.73 2.31
N CYS A 367 23.60 44.48 2.76
CA CYS A 367 23.23 44.30 4.16
C CYS A 367 23.56 45.50 5.07
N GLU A 368 23.64 46.71 4.49
CA GLU A 368 23.97 47.95 5.19
C GLU A 368 22.75 48.81 5.52
N THR A 369 21.64 48.61 4.80
CA THR A 369 20.41 49.38 5.00
C THR A 369 19.17 48.50 5.09
N VAL A 370 18.21 48.90 5.91
CA VAL A 370 16.88 48.28 6.03
C VAL A 370 15.82 49.35 5.82
N GLY A 371 15.00 49.19 4.78
CA GLY A 371 14.01 50.19 4.40
C GLY A 371 14.64 51.53 4.00
N GLY A 372 15.86 51.51 3.43
CA GLY A 372 16.61 52.71 3.03
C GLY A 372 17.35 53.43 4.16
N LEU A 373 17.30 52.90 5.40
CA LEU A 373 17.96 53.50 6.57
C LEU A 373 19.18 52.68 7.02
N PRO A 374 20.25 53.32 7.51
CA PRO A 374 21.50 52.64 7.85
C PRO A 374 21.37 51.75 9.09
N LEU A 375 21.86 50.50 9.00
CA LEU A 375 22.06 49.62 10.18
C LEU A 375 23.27 50.02 11.03
N GLN A 376 24.17 50.83 10.49
CA GLN A 376 25.38 51.24 11.18
C GLN A 376 25.03 52.15 12.36
N LEU A 377 25.35 51.71 13.57
CA LEU A 377 25.27 52.55 14.75
C LEU A 377 26.35 53.63 14.64
N GLN A 378 25.93 54.90 14.74
CA GLN A 378 26.79 56.08 14.89
C GLN A 378 26.32 56.87 16.11
N LEU A 379 27.05 56.71 17.22
CA LEU A 379 26.74 57.36 18.50
C LEU A 379 26.71 58.88 18.35
N GLY A 380 25.70 59.51 18.94
CA GLY A 380 25.57 60.97 18.99
C GLY A 380 25.06 61.68 17.73
N THR A 381 25.07 61.05 16.55
CA THR A 381 24.64 61.71 15.29
C THR A 381 23.43 61.05 14.62
N LYS A 382 23.36 59.71 14.56
CA LYS A 382 22.33 58.99 13.78
C LYS A 382 21.56 57.93 14.58
N GLU A 383 21.42 58.12 15.88
CA GLU A 383 20.76 57.14 16.76
C GLU A 383 19.27 56.93 16.43
N GLU A 384 18.58 57.99 15.98
CA GLU A 384 17.17 57.92 15.58
C GLU A 384 16.96 57.15 14.27
N GLU A 385 17.84 57.36 13.29
CA GLU A 385 17.86 56.60 12.02
C GLU A 385 18.13 55.12 12.30
N TRP A 386 19.13 54.83 13.15
CA TRP A 386 19.47 53.47 13.56
C TRP A 386 18.31 52.78 14.28
N THR A 387 17.65 53.49 15.21
CA THR A 387 16.46 52.98 15.92
C THR A 387 15.34 52.63 14.94
N THR A 388 15.13 53.46 13.92
CA THR A 388 14.14 53.17 12.90
C THR A 388 14.54 51.98 12.02
N ALA A 389 15.81 51.85 11.65
CA ALA A 389 16.32 50.69 10.91
C ALA A 389 16.12 49.39 11.71
N MET A 390 16.43 49.40 13.01
CA MET A 390 16.19 48.26 13.91
C MET A 390 14.70 47.92 14.04
N ARG A 391 13.84 48.95 14.13
CA ARG A 391 12.39 48.76 14.13
C ARG A 391 11.89 48.12 12.84
N ASN A 392 12.39 48.57 11.70
CA ASN A 392 12.03 48.00 10.40
C ASN A 392 12.49 46.54 10.31
N LEU A 393 13.69 46.22 10.81
CA LEU A 393 14.23 44.86 10.85
C LEU A 393 13.34 43.93 11.71
N LEU A 394 13.01 44.35 12.94
CA LEU A 394 12.12 43.58 13.82
C LEU A 394 10.71 43.44 13.23
N THR A 395 10.23 44.46 12.51
CA THR A 395 8.95 44.36 11.81
C THR A 395 9.04 43.31 10.71
N SER A 396 10.08 43.33 9.87
CA SER A 396 10.30 42.27 8.87
C SER A 396 10.36 40.88 9.51
N LEU A 397 11.05 40.72 10.64
CA LEU A 397 11.08 39.46 11.38
C LEU A 397 9.71 39.02 11.91
N LYS A 398 8.89 39.97 12.37
CA LYS A 398 7.51 39.67 12.78
C LYS A 398 6.66 39.15 11.62
N TRP A 399 6.85 39.69 10.41
CA TRP A 399 6.16 39.19 9.22
C TRP A 399 6.63 37.78 8.86
N ILE A 400 7.94 37.52 8.90
CA ILE A 400 8.51 36.17 8.68
C ILE A 400 7.97 35.19 9.73
N GLN A 401 7.94 35.59 11.00
CA GLN A 401 7.40 34.79 12.10
C GLN A 401 5.92 34.47 11.89
N ALA A 402 5.09 35.48 11.59
CA ALA A 402 3.66 35.29 11.32
C ALA A 402 3.42 34.36 10.13
N TRP A 403 4.22 34.47 9.07
CA TRP A 403 4.16 33.58 7.93
C TRP A 403 4.59 32.14 8.28
N ALA A 404 5.68 31.98 9.03
CA ALA A 404 6.15 30.68 9.50
C ALA A 404 5.15 29.99 10.44
N LEU A 405 4.34 30.76 11.18
CA LEU A 405 3.25 30.25 12.03
C LEU A 405 1.99 29.88 11.24
N ALA A 406 1.79 30.47 10.05
CA ALA A 406 0.63 30.21 9.21
C ALA A 406 0.81 28.98 8.31
N GLN A 407 2.05 28.69 7.90
CA GLN A 407 2.44 27.43 7.27
C GLN A 407 2.25 26.27 8.24
#